data_AF-F3PUW4-F1
#
_entry.id   AF-F3PUW4-F1
#
_cell.length_a   1.000
_cell.length_b   1.000
_cell.length_c   1.000
_cell.angle_alpha   90.00
_cell.angle_beta   90.00
_cell.angle_gamma   90.00
#
_symmetry.space_group_name_H-M   'P 1'
#
loop_
_entity.id
_entity.type
_entity.pdbx_description
1 polymer ?
#
loop_
_entity_poly.entity_id
_entity_poly.type
_entity_poly.pdbx_seq_one_letter_code
_entity_poly.pdbx_strand_id
1 'polypeptide(L)'
;MNPSENLVKNRNDLSPYLFHFTKGEDAYDKLVNILNQLKLISNTHDYICFTETPITHFRENLLYMNRFYKPMLSFYGIGFRRDLLIKDFGAKSVIYGDKKDEENLKKIDMDWRFEKLNVLTHDFTWLREWRIKHEFDFSSISPEDIIIIAKTDDEVKNLCSMQELEDIDYEYEPEIGECTIWPMFSNIRGWKGISIEHVEKLSSDKEVDSYSKSLKIGDYL
;
A
#
# COMPACT_ATOMS: atom_id res chain seq x y z
N MET A 1 -28.00 -4.96 20.17
CA MET A 1 -26.65 -4.94 19.58
C MET A 1 -26.60 -6.05 18.56
N ASN A 2 -26.28 -5.76 17.30
CA ASN A 2 -26.22 -6.79 16.26
C ASN A 2 -24.93 -7.60 16.46
N PRO A 3 -24.98 -8.93 16.68
CA PRO A 3 -23.77 -9.74 16.86
C PRO A 3 -22.74 -9.57 15.73
N SER A 4 -23.19 -9.25 14.51
CA SER A 4 -22.29 -9.03 13.37
C SER A 4 -21.41 -7.78 13.51
N GLU A 5 -21.86 -6.75 14.21
CA GLU A 5 -21.09 -5.50 14.40
C GLU A 5 -19.83 -5.74 15.24
N ASN A 6 -19.89 -6.66 16.20
CA ASN A 6 -18.75 -7.03 17.02
C ASN A 6 -17.80 -8.00 16.31
N LEU A 7 -18.29 -8.81 15.36
CA LEU A 7 -17.43 -9.74 14.61
C LEU A 7 -16.42 -9.00 13.73
N VAL A 8 -16.82 -7.90 13.08
CA VAL A 8 -15.89 -7.07 12.29
C VAL A 8 -14.77 -6.51 13.17
N LYS A 9 -15.08 -6.13 14.40
CA LYS A 9 -14.10 -5.60 15.37
C LYS A 9 -13.21 -6.69 15.97
N ASN A 10 -13.71 -7.92 16.09
CA ASN A 10 -13.05 -8.97 16.85
C ASN A 10 -12.32 -10.00 15.99
N ARG A 11 -12.65 -10.14 14.70
CA ARG A 11 -11.95 -11.05 13.78
C ARG A 11 -10.54 -10.55 13.46
N ASN A 12 -9.55 -11.41 13.66
CA ASN A 12 -8.14 -11.12 13.36
C ASN A 12 -7.77 -11.42 11.91
N ASP A 13 -8.64 -12.15 11.21
CA ASP A 13 -8.45 -12.48 9.81
C ASP A 13 -9.00 -11.39 8.87
N LEU A 14 -9.49 -10.27 9.39
CA LEU A 14 -9.87 -9.09 8.61
C LEU A 14 -8.81 -8.02 8.72
N SER A 15 -8.35 -7.48 7.59
CA SER A 15 -7.48 -6.31 7.59
C SER A 15 -8.32 -5.02 7.53
N PRO A 16 -7.95 -3.97 8.28
CA PRO A 16 -8.51 -2.64 8.09
C PRO A 16 -7.97 -1.94 6.83
N TYR A 17 -7.04 -2.57 6.11
CA TYR A 17 -6.42 -2.05 4.90
C TYR A 17 -6.67 -2.95 3.69
N LEU A 18 -6.58 -2.36 2.50
CA LEU A 18 -6.41 -3.05 1.23
C LEU A 18 -5.02 -2.72 0.70
N PHE A 19 -4.19 -3.73 0.47
CA PHE A 19 -2.79 -3.56 0.08
C PHE A 19 -2.57 -3.79 -1.41
N HIS A 20 -1.82 -2.90 -2.04
CA HIS A 20 -1.23 -3.10 -3.35
C HIS A 20 0.26 -3.35 -3.20
N PHE A 21 0.72 -4.56 -3.51
CA PHE A 21 2.15 -4.89 -3.51
C PHE A 21 2.73 -4.76 -4.91
N THR A 22 3.92 -4.16 -5.01
CA THR A 22 4.65 -4.07 -6.28
C THR A 22 5.30 -5.41 -6.61
N LYS A 23 5.58 -5.63 -7.90
CA LYS A 23 6.09 -6.90 -8.46
C LYS A 23 7.46 -6.72 -9.13
N GLY A 24 8.24 -7.80 -9.18
CA GLY A 24 9.54 -7.83 -9.88
C GLY A 24 10.72 -7.41 -9.00
N GLU A 25 11.89 -7.31 -9.64
CA GLU A 25 13.17 -6.98 -8.96
C GLU A 25 13.30 -5.48 -8.66
N ASP A 26 12.69 -4.63 -9.50
CA ASP A 26 12.60 -3.17 -9.42
C ASP A 26 11.43 -2.69 -8.56
N ALA A 27 10.99 -3.54 -7.62
CA ALA A 27 9.78 -3.31 -6.85
C ALA A 27 9.84 -2.11 -5.90
N TYR A 28 11.02 -1.82 -5.35
CA TYR A 28 11.27 -0.62 -4.54
C TYR A 28 11.11 0.65 -5.38
N ASP A 29 11.79 0.73 -6.53
CA ASP A 29 11.74 1.89 -7.42
C ASP A 29 10.33 2.14 -7.96
N LYS A 30 9.57 1.07 -8.23
CA LYS A 30 8.15 1.17 -8.56
C LYS A 30 7.33 1.83 -7.45
N LEU A 31 7.57 1.46 -6.19
CA LEU A 31 6.88 2.07 -5.06
C LEU A 31 7.26 3.54 -4.91
N VAL A 32 8.54 3.90 -5.08
CA VAL A 32 8.99 5.31 -5.12
C VAL A 32 8.24 6.09 -6.21
N ASN A 33 8.13 5.53 -7.42
CA ASN A 33 7.40 6.16 -8.51
C ASN A 33 5.90 6.33 -8.19
N ILE A 34 5.27 5.33 -7.58
CA ILE A 34 3.87 5.39 -7.15
C ILE A 34 3.67 6.53 -6.13
N LEU A 35 4.56 6.68 -5.15
CA LEU A 35 4.49 7.72 -4.14
C LEU A 35 4.73 9.12 -4.72
N ASN A 36 5.63 9.26 -5.69
CA ASN A 36 5.88 10.53 -6.35
C ASN A 36 4.71 10.95 -7.27
N GLN A 37 4.07 9.99 -7.94
CA GLN A 37 2.96 10.25 -8.86
C GLN A 37 1.60 10.30 -8.17
N LEU A 38 1.52 9.83 -6.92
CA LEU A 38 0.29 9.64 -6.15
C LEU A 38 -0.76 8.81 -6.91
N LYS A 39 -0.29 7.80 -7.66
CA LYS A 39 -1.12 7.04 -8.59
C LYS A 39 -0.69 5.60 -8.75
N LEU A 40 -1.67 4.70 -8.88
CA LEU A 40 -1.48 3.32 -9.31
C LEU A 40 -1.97 3.16 -10.75
N ILE A 41 -1.10 2.63 -11.62
CA ILE A 41 -1.39 2.39 -13.03
C ILE A 41 -1.06 0.93 -13.36
N SER A 42 -1.97 0.26 -14.06
CA SER A 42 -1.76 -1.10 -14.57
C SER A 42 -1.53 -1.05 -16.07
N ASN A 43 -0.42 -1.64 -16.52
CA ASN A 43 -0.11 -1.78 -17.95
C ASN A 43 -0.70 -3.06 -18.56
N THR A 44 -1.27 -3.94 -17.74
CA THR A 44 -1.74 -5.27 -18.17
C THR A 44 -3.25 -5.40 -18.15
N HIS A 45 -3.92 -4.67 -17.26
CA HIS A 45 -5.36 -4.72 -17.06
C HIS A 45 -5.89 -3.31 -16.94
N ASP A 46 -7.17 -3.11 -17.23
CA ASP A 46 -7.87 -1.85 -17.04
C ASP A 46 -8.35 -1.65 -15.60
N TYR A 47 -7.69 -2.26 -14.61
CA TYR A 47 -8.02 -2.18 -13.18
C TYR A 47 -6.77 -2.32 -12.31
N ILE A 48 -6.88 -1.83 -11.07
CA ILE A 48 -5.86 -1.99 -10.01
C ILE A 48 -6.31 -3.05 -9.01
N CYS A 49 -5.40 -3.97 -8.68
CA CYS A 49 -5.62 -5.06 -7.74
C CYS A 49 -5.12 -4.69 -6.33
N PHE A 50 -5.87 -5.12 -5.32
CA PHE A 50 -5.52 -5.02 -3.91
C PHE A 50 -5.80 -6.35 -3.21
N THR A 51 -5.12 -6.62 -2.09
CA THR A 51 -5.37 -7.77 -1.21
C THR A 51 -5.87 -7.30 0.16
N GLU A 52 -6.92 -7.96 0.67
CA GLU A 52 -7.48 -7.71 2.02
C GLU A 52 -6.84 -8.61 3.09
N THR A 53 -5.86 -9.44 2.72
CA THR A 53 -5.30 -10.41 3.64
C THR A 53 -4.49 -9.69 4.72
N PRO A 54 -4.74 -9.97 6.02
CA PRO A 54 -3.99 -9.35 7.11
C PRO A 54 -2.50 -9.51 6.90
N ILE A 55 -1.75 -8.40 6.94
CA ILE A 55 -0.32 -8.42 6.65
C ILE A 55 0.46 -9.29 7.64
N THR A 56 0.00 -9.39 8.90
CA THR A 56 0.60 -10.29 9.89
C THR A 56 0.52 -11.77 9.50
N HIS A 57 -0.52 -12.16 8.75
CA HIS A 57 -0.68 -13.52 8.23
C HIS A 57 -0.11 -13.68 6.83
N PHE A 58 -0.08 -12.59 6.05
CA PHE A 58 0.40 -12.56 4.67
C PHE A 58 1.92 -12.55 4.56
N ARG A 59 2.64 -12.22 5.65
CA ARG A 59 4.10 -12.20 5.72
C ARG A 59 4.74 -13.48 5.18
N GLU A 60 4.22 -14.65 5.53
CA GLU A 60 4.79 -15.93 5.05
C GLU A 60 4.66 -16.08 3.53
N ASN A 61 3.55 -15.61 2.94
CA ASN A 61 3.36 -15.58 1.50
C ASN A 61 4.38 -14.63 0.85
N LEU A 62 4.61 -13.45 1.44
CA LEU A 62 5.63 -12.52 0.95
C LEU A 62 7.03 -13.14 1.04
N LEU A 63 7.39 -13.75 2.17
CA LEU A 63 8.67 -14.44 2.35
C LEU A 63 8.86 -15.56 1.33
N TYR A 64 7.81 -16.33 1.02
CA TYR A 64 7.85 -17.37 -0.01
C TYR A 64 8.04 -16.76 -1.41
N MET A 65 7.24 -15.77 -1.78
CA MET A 65 7.28 -15.15 -3.11
C MET A 65 8.62 -14.46 -3.40
N ASN A 66 9.26 -13.88 -2.38
CA ASN A 66 10.54 -13.19 -2.51
C ASN A 66 11.76 -14.16 -2.53
N ARG A 67 11.54 -15.48 -2.52
CA ARG A 67 12.59 -16.47 -2.86
C ARG A 67 12.82 -16.59 -4.37
N PHE A 68 11.88 -16.10 -5.17
CA PHE A 68 11.96 -16.13 -6.62
C PHE A 68 12.56 -14.82 -7.15
N TYR A 69 13.33 -14.91 -8.23
CA TYR A 69 14.00 -13.75 -8.84
C TYR A 69 13.04 -12.62 -9.24
N LYS A 70 11.83 -12.96 -9.70
CA LYS A 70 10.77 -12.00 -10.04
C LYS A 70 9.53 -12.32 -9.19
N PRO A 71 9.45 -11.79 -7.96
CA PRO A 71 8.31 -12.05 -7.09
C PRO A 71 7.02 -11.50 -7.70
N MET A 72 5.94 -12.27 -7.58
CA MET A 72 4.59 -11.81 -7.92
C MET A 72 4.15 -10.68 -6.97
N LEU A 73 4.52 -10.80 -5.70
CA LEU A 73 4.29 -9.83 -4.63
C LEU A 73 5.61 -9.64 -3.89
N SER A 74 6.20 -8.46 -4.00
CA SER A 74 7.42 -8.11 -3.28
C SER A 74 7.12 -7.69 -1.83
N PHE A 75 8.15 -7.42 -1.04
CA PHE A 75 8.00 -6.81 0.29
C PHE A 75 7.50 -5.35 0.25
N TYR A 76 7.45 -4.73 -0.93
CA TYR A 76 7.13 -3.33 -1.10
C TYR A 76 5.67 -3.17 -1.51
N GLY A 77 4.94 -2.33 -0.77
CA GLY A 77 3.54 -2.09 -1.04
C GLY A 77 2.99 -0.84 -0.40
N ILE A 78 1.75 -0.54 -0.75
CA ILE A 78 0.98 0.57 -0.22
C ILE A 78 -0.40 0.06 0.21
N GLY A 79 -0.77 0.35 1.45
CA GLY A 79 -2.06 0.01 2.04
C GLY A 79 -2.93 1.24 2.19
N PHE A 80 -4.22 1.09 1.87
CA PHE A 80 -5.22 2.14 2.05
C PHE A 80 -6.31 1.65 3.00
N ARG A 81 -6.93 2.55 3.77
CA ARG A 81 -8.10 2.18 4.59
C ARG A 81 -9.16 1.51 3.72
N ARG A 82 -9.54 0.29 4.11
CA ARG A 82 -10.48 -0.54 3.35
C ARG A 82 -11.82 0.15 3.17
N ASP A 83 -12.39 0.67 4.25
CA ASP A 83 -13.71 1.30 4.21
C ASP A 83 -13.72 2.56 3.34
N LEU A 84 -12.62 3.31 3.32
CA LEU A 84 -12.41 4.45 2.41
C LEU A 84 -12.45 4.00 0.94
N LEU A 85 -11.66 2.98 0.57
CA LEU A 85 -11.62 2.48 -0.81
C LEU A 85 -12.98 1.96 -1.28
N ILE A 86 -13.72 1.29 -0.40
CA ILE A 86 -15.05 0.75 -0.73
C ILE A 86 -16.07 1.88 -0.90
N LYS A 87 -16.12 2.81 0.05
CA LYS A 87 -17.16 3.83 0.13
C LYS A 87 -16.96 4.94 -0.92
N ASP A 88 -15.72 5.40 -1.07
CA ASP A 88 -15.43 6.64 -1.79
C ASP A 88 -14.79 6.38 -3.16
N PHE A 89 -14.14 5.22 -3.36
CA PHE A 89 -13.44 4.87 -4.61
C PHE A 89 -14.00 3.63 -5.32
N GLY A 90 -15.09 3.05 -4.81
CA GLY A 90 -15.81 1.98 -5.50
C GLY A 90 -15.05 0.65 -5.60
N ALA A 91 -14.12 0.38 -4.69
CA ALA A 91 -13.43 -0.91 -4.63
C ALA A 91 -14.44 -2.05 -4.47
N LYS A 92 -14.28 -3.11 -5.27
CA LYS A 92 -15.15 -4.28 -5.26
C LYS A 92 -14.34 -5.56 -5.16
N SER A 93 -14.86 -6.53 -4.42
CA SER A 93 -14.27 -7.88 -4.38
C SER A 93 -14.33 -8.54 -5.75
N VAL A 94 -13.30 -9.33 -6.03
CA VAL A 94 -13.21 -10.22 -7.18
C VAL A 94 -14.24 -11.35 -7.08
N ILE A 95 -14.71 -11.80 -8.23
CA ILE A 95 -15.62 -12.93 -8.40
C ILE A 95 -14.82 -14.05 -9.05
N TYR A 96 -14.60 -15.11 -8.29
CA TYR A 96 -13.89 -16.30 -8.73
C TYR A 96 -14.88 -17.30 -9.33
N GLY A 97 -14.64 -17.73 -10.56
CA GLY A 97 -15.63 -18.58 -11.25
C GLY A 97 -15.12 -19.23 -12.52
N ASP A 98 -16.06 -19.77 -13.28
CA ASP A 98 -15.80 -20.40 -14.57
C ASP A 98 -16.06 -19.43 -15.74
N LYS A 99 -15.92 -19.94 -16.97
CA LYS A 99 -16.12 -19.15 -18.18
C LYS A 99 -17.55 -18.61 -18.32
N LYS A 100 -18.56 -19.31 -17.78
CA LYS A 100 -19.95 -18.84 -17.81
C LYS A 100 -20.13 -17.64 -16.88
N ASP A 101 -19.46 -17.63 -15.74
CA ASP A 101 -19.45 -16.47 -14.84
C ASP A 101 -18.81 -15.26 -15.52
N GLU A 102 -17.67 -15.45 -16.20
CA GLU A 102 -17.02 -14.42 -17.00
C GLU A 102 -17.97 -13.84 -18.08
N GLU A 103 -18.62 -14.71 -18.86
CA GLU A 103 -19.56 -14.31 -19.91
C GLU A 103 -20.76 -13.54 -19.36
N ASN A 104 -21.24 -13.88 -18.17
CA ASN A 104 -22.34 -13.16 -17.53
C ASN A 104 -21.90 -11.79 -17.01
N LEU A 105 -20.68 -11.68 -16.45
CA LEU A 105 -20.13 -10.40 -15.99
C LEU A 105 -19.84 -9.45 -17.16
N LYS A 106 -19.39 -9.97 -18.31
CA LYS A 106 -19.20 -9.18 -19.54
C LYS A 106 -20.48 -8.51 -20.02
N LYS A 107 -21.63 -9.18 -19.90
CA LYS A 107 -22.94 -8.62 -20.31
C LYS A 107 -23.34 -7.36 -19.53
N ILE A 108 -22.74 -7.15 -18.36
CA ILE A 108 -23.04 -6.03 -17.47
C ILE A 108 -21.83 -5.13 -17.20
N ASP A 109 -20.75 -5.24 -18.00
CA ASP A 109 -19.51 -4.44 -17.86
C ASP A 109 -18.85 -4.55 -16.47
N MET A 110 -18.90 -5.76 -15.90
CA MET A 110 -18.28 -6.09 -14.60
C MET A 110 -17.22 -7.19 -14.69
N ASP A 111 -16.77 -7.54 -15.89
CA ASP A 111 -15.76 -8.59 -16.11
C ASP A 111 -14.37 -8.22 -15.61
N TRP A 112 -14.09 -6.92 -15.40
CA TRP A 112 -12.91 -6.47 -14.65
C TRP A 112 -12.84 -7.04 -13.22
N ARG A 113 -13.95 -7.57 -12.67
CA ARG A 113 -13.98 -8.26 -11.37
C ARG A 113 -13.78 -9.77 -11.47
N PHE A 114 -13.70 -10.34 -12.67
CA PHE A 114 -13.62 -11.78 -12.84
C PHE A 114 -12.18 -12.29 -12.64
N GLU A 115 -12.04 -13.40 -11.92
CA GLU A 115 -10.83 -14.20 -11.91
C GLU A 115 -11.20 -15.66 -12.14
N LYS A 116 -10.46 -16.34 -13.01
CA LYS A 116 -10.73 -17.75 -13.28
C LYS A 116 -10.39 -18.58 -12.04
N LEU A 117 -11.27 -19.49 -11.66
CA LEU A 117 -11.01 -20.45 -10.59
C LEU A 117 -10.77 -21.85 -11.13
N ASN A 118 -9.60 -22.40 -10.83
CA ASN A 118 -9.34 -23.83 -10.93
C ASN A 118 -8.61 -24.28 -9.67
N VAL A 119 -9.32 -24.94 -8.75
CA VAL A 119 -8.80 -25.40 -7.45
C VAL A 119 -7.58 -26.32 -7.53
N LEU A 120 -7.30 -26.91 -8.70
CA LEU A 120 -6.15 -27.80 -8.90
C LEU A 120 -4.90 -27.08 -9.41
N THR A 121 -5.06 -26.01 -10.19
CA THR A 121 -3.92 -25.42 -10.94
C THR A 121 -3.86 -23.89 -10.88
N HIS A 122 -4.93 -23.22 -10.47
CA HIS A 122 -5.06 -21.76 -10.53
C HIS A 122 -6.11 -21.31 -9.51
N ASP A 123 -5.69 -21.25 -8.24
CA ASP A 123 -6.52 -20.77 -7.13
C ASP A 123 -5.87 -19.52 -6.53
N PHE A 124 -6.46 -18.37 -6.81
CA PHE A 124 -6.06 -17.07 -6.26
C PHE A 124 -7.04 -16.56 -5.18
N THR A 125 -7.96 -17.40 -4.69
CA THR A 125 -8.94 -16.99 -3.66
C THR A 125 -8.27 -16.58 -2.35
N TRP A 126 -7.08 -17.14 -2.05
CA TRP A 126 -6.25 -16.79 -0.90
C TRP A 126 -5.75 -15.34 -0.92
N LEU A 127 -5.75 -14.67 -2.09
CA LEU A 127 -5.41 -13.24 -2.18
C LEU A 127 -6.55 -12.35 -1.66
N ARG A 128 -7.78 -12.86 -1.55
CA ARG A 128 -8.97 -12.09 -1.18
C ARG A 128 -8.99 -10.77 -1.94
N GLU A 129 -8.92 -10.88 -3.26
CA GLU A 129 -8.61 -9.76 -4.13
C GLU A 129 -9.77 -8.76 -4.21
N TRP A 130 -9.42 -7.48 -4.18
CA TRP A 130 -10.29 -6.34 -4.45
C TRP A 130 -9.76 -5.60 -5.66
N ARG A 131 -10.65 -5.01 -6.45
CA ARG A 131 -10.27 -4.24 -7.64
C ARG A 131 -10.95 -2.87 -7.65
N ILE A 132 -10.26 -1.91 -8.23
CA ILE A 132 -10.80 -0.61 -8.67
C ILE A 132 -10.63 -0.54 -10.19
N LYS A 133 -11.69 -0.16 -10.92
CA LYS A 133 -11.65 -0.02 -12.37
C LYS A 133 -10.82 1.21 -12.75
N HIS A 134 -10.04 1.09 -13.81
CA HIS A 134 -9.05 2.03 -14.32
C HIS A 134 -7.88 2.30 -13.37
N GLU A 135 -7.07 3.29 -13.71
CA GLU A 135 -6.04 3.83 -12.84
C GLU A 135 -6.63 4.40 -11.54
N PHE A 136 -5.83 4.38 -10.47
CA PHE A 136 -6.25 4.84 -9.16
C PHE A 136 -5.38 6.01 -8.71
N ASP A 137 -5.94 7.21 -8.78
CA ASP A 137 -5.35 8.46 -8.28
C ASP A 137 -5.73 8.64 -6.81
N PHE A 138 -4.72 8.68 -5.93
CA PHE A 138 -4.90 8.85 -4.49
C PHE A 138 -4.37 10.18 -3.97
N SER A 139 -4.17 11.18 -4.85
CA SER A 139 -3.76 12.53 -4.45
C SER A 139 -4.75 13.24 -3.53
N SER A 140 -6.02 12.83 -3.55
CA SER A 140 -7.08 13.35 -2.68
C SER A 140 -7.19 12.63 -1.34
N ILE A 141 -6.48 11.51 -1.15
CA ILE A 141 -6.52 10.72 0.08
C ILE A 141 -5.54 11.32 1.10
N SER A 142 -6.00 11.47 2.34
CA SER A 142 -5.15 11.90 3.43
C SER A 142 -4.00 10.90 3.66
N PRO A 143 -2.74 11.35 3.82
CA PRO A 143 -1.63 10.49 4.21
C PRO A 143 -1.86 9.72 5.53
N GLU A 144 -2.78 10.20 6.37
CA GLU A 144 -3.21 9.52 7.61
C GLU A 144 -3.91 8.17 7.36
N ASP A 145 -4.52 7.99 6.18
CA ASP A 145 -5.27 6.81 5.75
C ASP A 145 -4.47 5.87 4.85
N ILE A 146 -3.17 6.15 4.70
CA ILE A 146 -2.24 5.40 3.85
C ILE A 146 -1.11 4.83 4.73
N ILE A 147 -0.72 3.60 4.47
CA ILE A 147 0.42 2.95 5.13
C ILE A 147 1.36 2.32 4.12
N ILE A 148 2.65 2.64 4.21
CA ILE A 148 3.69 2.14 3.33
C ILE A 148 4.32 0.90 3.95
N ILE A 149 4.50 -0.13 3.13
CA ILE A 149 5.15 -1.38 3.52
C ILE A 149 6.49 -1.48 2.80
N ALA A 150 7.54 -1.78 3.57
CA ALA A 150 8.86 -2.10 3.05
C ALA A 150 9.47 -3.26 3.83
N LYS A 151 10.64 -3.76 3.40
CA LYS A 151 11.25 -4.93 4.03
C LYS A 151 11.82 -4.58 5.40
N THR A 152 12.59 -3.49 5.50
CA THR A 152 13.31 -3.08 6.72
C THR A 152 12.83 -1.74 7.28
N ASP A 153 13.12 -1.48 8.56
CA ASP A 153 12.78 -0.18 9.19
C ASP A 153 13.53 1.00 8.53
N ASP A 154 14.77 0.79 8.07
CA ASP A 154 15.54 1.81 7.35
C ASP A 154 14.91 2.17 5.99
N GLU A 155 14.43 1.17 5.25
CA GLU A 155 13.70 1.40 3.99
C GLU A 155 12.40 2.15 4.23
N VAL A 156 11.66 1.83 5.31
CA VAL A 156 10.47 2.59 5.70
C VAL A 156 10.84 4.05 5.99
N LYS A 157 11.90 4.30 6.76
CA LYS A 157 12.36 5.65 7.06
C LYS A 157 12.68 6.43 5.79
N ASN A 158 13.34 5.80 4.82
CA ASN A 158 13.69 6.42 3.54
C ASN A 158 12.48 6.67 2.63
N LEU A 159 11.53 5.74 2.55
CA LEU A 159 10.32 5.89 1.72
C LEU A 159 9.32 6.88 2.31
N CYS A 160 9.29 6.99 3.63
CA CYS A 160 8.31 7.81 4.35
C CYS A 160 8.85 9.19 4.71
N SER A 161 10.12 9.51 4.45
CA SER A 161 10.69 10.82 4.73
C SER A 161 10.36 11.82 3.62
N MET A 162 10.07 13.05 4.03
CA MET A 162 10.00 14.22 3.18
C MET A 162 10.98 15.25 3.73
N GLN A 163 11.67 15.95 2.83
CA GLN A 163 12.54 17.04 3.23
C GLN A 163 11.72 18.30 3.47
N GLU A 164 11.86 18.87 4.65
CA GLU A 164 11.33 20.19 5.00
C GLU A 164 12.50 21.15 5.23
N LEU A 165 12.44 22.32 4.60
CA LEU A 165 13.42 23.39 4.81
C LEU A 165 13.22 23.95 6.22
N GLU A 166 14.21 23.76 7.09
CA GLU A 166 14.16 24.28 8.46
C GLU A 166 14.70 25.71 8.54
N ASP A 167 15.85 25.94 7.91
CA ASP A 167 16.55 27.21 8.00
C ASP A 167 17.37 27.47 6.74
N ILE A 168 17.77 28.72 6.57
CA ILE A 168 18.68 29.17 5.52
C ILE A 168 19.79 29.98 6.18
N ASP A 169 20.98 29.39 6.28
CA ASP A 169 22.16 30.15 6.67
C ASP A 169 22.72 30.88 5.43
N TYR A 170 23.29 32.06 5.63
CA TYR A 170 23.91 32.81 4.54
C TYR A 170 25.13 33.58 5.01
N GLU A 171 26.15 33.56 4.17
CA GLU A 171 27.40 34.28 4.38
C GLU A 171 27.58 35.26 3.23
N TYR A 172 27.71 36.55 3.56
CA TYR A 172 27.95 37.61 2.59
C TYR A 172 29.41 38.03 2.65
N GLU A 173 30.12 37.98 1.51
CA GLU A 173 31.50 38.42 1.37
C GLU A 173 31.56 39.81 0.71
N PRO A 174 31.76 40.90 1.49
CA PRO A 174 31.69 42.26 0.97
C PRO A 174 32.78 42.60 -0.04
N GLU A 175 33.93 41.92 0.03
CA GLU A 175 35.10 42.17 -0.81
C GLU A 175 34.89 41.79 -2.27
N ILE A 176 34.08 40.75 -2.51
CA ILE A 176 33.72 40.27 -3.86
C ILE A 176 32.25 40.51 -4.21
N GLY A 177 31.42 40.93 -3.24
CA GLY A 177 30.00 41.22 -3.43
C GLY A 177 29.15 39.97 -3.64
N GLU A 178 29.60 38.82 -3.14
CA GLU A 178 28.92 37.53 -3.30
C GLU A 178 28.22 37.09 -1.99
N CYS A 179 27.14 36.32 -2.14
CA CYS A 179 26.40 35.73 -1.03
C CYS A 179 26.30 34.22 -1.25
N THR A 180 26.79 33.44 -0.29
CA THR A 180 26.64 31.98 -0.27
C THR A 180 25.47 31.61 0.63
N ILE A 181 24.60 30.74 0.15
CA ILE A 181 23.37 30.32 0.85
C ILE A 181 23.45 28.82 1.15
N TRP A 182 23.25 28.45 2.41
CA TRP A 182 23.28 27.07 2.91
C TRP A 182 21.90 26.69 3.47
N PRO A 183 21.01 26.09 2.65
CA PRO A 183 19.73 25.61 3.14
C PRO A 183 19.92 24.38 4.04
N MET A 184 19.31 24.42 5.22
CA MET A 184 19.26 23.31 6.18
C MET A 184 17.91 22.61 6.06
N PHE A 185 17.94 21.30 5.86
CA PHE A 185 16.74 20.49 5.73
C PHE A 185 16.65 19.48 6.87
N SER A 186 15.42 19.26 7.33
CA SER A 186 15.08 18.12 8.17
C SER A 186 14.34 17.06 7.37
N ASN A 187 14.32 15.85 7.90
CA ASN A 187 13.46 14.78 7.42
C ASN A 187 12.24 14.70 8.34
N ILE A 188 11.08 15.04 7.79
CA ILE A 188 9.78 14.85 8.44
C ILE A 188 9.08 13.63 7.86
N ARG A 189 8.14 13.07 8.61
CA ARG A 189 7.32 11.94 8.19
C ARG A 189 6.25 12.40 7.19
N GLY A 190 6.45 12.13 5.91
CA GLY A 190 5.45 12.35 4.86
C GLY A 190 4.40 11.24 4.77
N TRP A 191 4.77 10.02 5.15
CA TRP A 191 3.88 8.85 5.13
C TRP A 191 3.97 8.03 6.41
N LYS A 192 2.89 7.35 6.77
CA LYS A 192 2.96 6.27 7.76
C LYS A 192 3.57 5.05 7.09
N GLY A 193 4.36 4.28 7.82
CA GLY A 193 4.91 3.05 7.27
C GLY A 193 5.27 2.05 8.34
N ILE A 194 5.33 0.79 7.94
CA ILE A 194 5.71 -0.34 8.79
C ILE A 194 6.53 -1.34 7.96
N SER A 195 7.58 -1.87 8.55
CA SER A 195 8.44 -2.85 7.88
C SER A 195 7.93 -4.28 8.12
N ILE A 196 8.31 -5.20 7.23
CA ILE A 196 8.04 -6.63 7.44
C ILE A 196 8.76 -7.17 8.70
N GLU A 197 9.93 -6.62 9.03
CA GLU A 197 10.65 -6.90 10.29
C GLU A 197 9.87 -6.46 11.53
N HIS A 198 9.15 -5.36 11.44
CA HIS A 198 8.28 -4.89 12.52
C HIS A 198 7.00 -5.72 12.60
N VAL A 199 6.38 -6.02 11.46
CA VAL A 199 5.15 -6.84 11.38
C VAL A 199 5.31 -8.19 12.08
N GLU A 200 6.50 -8.79 12.05
CA GLU A 200 6.81 -10.05 12.75
C GLU A 200 6.58 -9.98 14.27
N LYS A 201 6.67 -8.78 14.86
CA LYS A 201 6.49 -8.56 16.30
C LYS A 201 5.01 -8.38 16.68
N LEU A 202 4.11 -8.32 15.69
CA LEU A 202 2.69 -8.03 15.88
C LEU A 202 1.83 -9.27 15.70
N SER A 203 0.81 -9.41 16.53
CA SER A 203 -0.07 -10.57 16.54
C SER A 203 -1.25 -10.46 15.57
N SER A 204 -1.62 -9.23 15.17
CA SER A 204 -2.78 -8.97 14.31
C SER A 204 -2.71 -7.62 13.59
N ASP A 205 -3.47 -7.49 12.51
CA ASP A 205 -3.60 -6.22 11.79
C ASP A 205 -4.29 -5.10 12.60
N LYS A 206 -4.91 -5.43 13.73
CA LYS A 206 -5.39 -4.40 14.67
C LYS A 206 -4.24 -3.74 15.41
N GLU A 207 -3.18 -4.49 15.70
CA GLU A 207 -1.95 -3.93 16.25
C GLU A 207 -1.22 -3.13 15.18
N VAL A 208 -1.22 -3.59 13.92
CA VAL A 208 -0.72 -2.80 12.78
C VAL A 208 -1.49 -1.47 12.67
N ASP A 209 -2.83 -1.50 12.77
CA ASP A 209 -3.65 -0.28 12.76
C ASP A 209 -3.36 0.63 13.95
N SER A 210 -3.18 0.05 15.14
CA SER A 210 -2.86 0.81 16.35
C SER A 210 -1.48 1.46 16.26
N TYR A 211 -0.49 0.73 15.74
CA TYR A 211 0.85 1.23 15.44
C TYR A 211 0.79 2.37 14.42
N SER A 212 0.10 2.15 13.28
CA SER A 212 -0.09 3.17 12.23
C SER A 212 -0.71 4.46 12.78
N LYS A 213 -1.71 4.35 13.67
CA LYS A 213 -2.34 5.51 14.34
C LYS A 213 -1.44 6.21 15.35
N SER A 214 -0.42 5.53 15.87
CA SER A 214 0.55 6.14 16.79
C SER A 214 1.59 7.01 16.07
N LEU A 215 1.81 6.75 14.77
CA LEU A 215 2.65 7.57 13.90
C LEU A 215 1.89 8.83 13.49
N LYS A 216 2.54 9.99 13.53
CA LYS A 216 1.95 11.25 13.06
C LYS A 216 2.70 11.78 11.84
N ILE A 217 1.93 12.23 10.86
CA ILE A 217 2.48 12.94 9.70
C ILE A 217 3.07 14.27 10.18
N GLY A 218 4.24 14.62 9.67
CA GLY A 218 5.01 15.80 10.07
C GLY A 218 5.96 15.59 11.26
N ASP A 219 5.92 14.45 11.96
CA ASP A 219 6.92 14.16 13.01
C ASP A 219 8.32 14.00 12.39
N TYR A 220 9.34 14.52 13.07
CA TYR A 220 10.74 14.31 12.69
C TYR A 220 11.13 12.82 12.72
N LEU A 221 11.94 12.39 11.75
CA LEU A 221 12.37 10.99 11.55
C LEU A 221 13.82 10.71 11.94
#